data_AF-A0A8T5T2F6-F1
#
_entry.id   AF-A0A8T5T2F6-F1
#
_cell.length_a   1.000
_cell.length_b   1.000
_cell.length_c   1.000
_cell.angle_alpha   90.00
_cell.angle_beta   90.00
_cell.angle_gamma   90.00
#
_symmetry.space_group_name_H-M   'P 1'
#
loop_
_entity.id
_entity.type
_entity.pdbx_description
1 polymer ?
#
loop_
_entity_poly.entity_id
_entity_poly.type
_entity_poly.pdbx_seq_one_letter_code
_entity_poly.pdbx_strand_id
1 'polypeptide(L)'
;MTLVFNFIEFSMLYYIPITSSIIAIIYNIFFIQSGRKQSPEVHASKYLIYLGITNIIFIVLSFLLPDLLLSSPYNEVETQIYLAYNVFRGLLFSVPSLITYGVIFLIFGLKNRQQLKSYLMISGILWIIYYSVNVIGLNGELYMILFQISGVDVWTLTTIFIIISFFGWLVLIGFILLIVHGFKNNDSNMLYAGLVYFLGLVLSFIIPIFITS
;
A
#
# COMPACT_ATOMS: atom_id res chain seq x y z
N MET A 1 33.29 4.79 -3.30
CA MET A 1 32.10 4.51 -2.49
C MET A 1 30.92 4.77 -3.38
N THR A 2 30.20 3.73 -3.80
CA THR A 2 29.09 3.88 -4.76
C THR A 2 27.71 3.86 -4.10
N LEU A 3 27.66 3.42 -2.83
CA LEU A 3 26.48 3.45 -1.97
C LEU A 3 26.33 4.78 -1.25
N VAL A 4 25.23 5.45 -1.50
CA VAL A 4 24.85 6.70 -0.84
C VAL A 4 23.48 6.49 -0.16
N PHE A 5 23.43 6.78 1.13
CA PHE A 5 22.17 6.88 1.86
C PHE A 5 21.61 8.28 1.63
N ASN A 6 20.43 8.35 1.04
CA ASN A 6 19.75 9.60 0.83
C ASN A 6 18.49 9.66 1.68
N PHE A 7 18.37 10.70 2.49
CA PHE A 7 17.08 11.05 3.08
C PHE A 7 16.32 11.91 2.08
N ILE A 8 15.00 11.95 2.22
CA ILE A 8 14.09 12.66 1.32
C ILE A 8 14.65 14.02 0.88
N GLU A 9 15.09 14.10 -0.38
CA GLU A 9 15.50 15.36 -1.01
C GLU A 9 14.25 16.11 -1.48
N PHE A 10 14.12 17.39 -1.13
CA PHE A 10 12.95 18.19 -1.51
C PHE A 10 12.99 18.55 -3.02
N SER A 11 12.59 17.61 -3.88
CA SER A 11 12.32 17.84 -5.30
C SER A 11 10.81 17.78 -5.61
N MET A 12 10.37 18.36 -6.73
CA MET A 12 8.95 18.36 -7.12
C MET A 12 8.34 16.95 -7.23
N LEU A 13 9.16 15.94 -7.55
CA LEU A 13 8.75 14.54 -7.64
C LEU A 13 8.43 13.94 -6.25
N TYR A 14 8.91 14.54 -5.16
CA TYR A 14 8.61 14.10 -3.78
C TYR A 14 7.25 14.57 -3.25
N TYR A 15 6.59 15.55 -3.87
CA TYR A 15 5.23 15.93 -3.45
C TYR A 15 4.23 14.79 -3.64
N ILE A 16 4.46 13.88 -4.60
CA ILE A 16 3.56 12.74 -4.86
C ILE A 16 3.59 11.71 -3.72
N PRO A 17 4.77 11.21 -3.26
CA PRO A 17 4.85 10.37 -2.07
C PRO A 17 4.29 11.01 -0.80
N ILE A 18 4.57 12.31 -0.59
CA ILE A 18 4.09 13.04 0.60
C ILE A 18 2.56 13.16 0.58
N THR A 19 1.98 13.61 -0.54
CA THR A 19 0.52 13.73 -0.67
C THR A 19 -0.17 12.37 -0.55
N SER A 20 0.38 11.32 -1.17
CA SER A 20 -0.12 9.95 -1.03
C SER A 20 -0.09 9.46 0.41
N SER A 21 0.97 9.79 1.15
CA SER A 21 1.10 9.44 2.58
C SER A 21 0.13 10.22 3.46
N ILE A 22 -0.10 11.50 3.19
CA ILE A 22 -1.11 12.31 3.90
C ILE A 22 -2.50 11.72 3.69
N ILE A 23 -2.85 11.42 2.44
CA ILE A 23 -4.13 10.78 2.10
C ILE A 23 -4.24 9.43 2.81
N ALA A 24 -3.13 8.67 2.88
CA ALA A 24 -3.08 7.40 3.58
C ALA A 24 -3.33 7.53 5.09
N ILE A 25 -2.74 8.53 5.73
CA ILE A 25 -2.99 8.85 7.13
C ILE A 25 -4.47 9.21 7.34
N ILE A 26 -5.05 10.05 6.48
CA ILE A 26 -6.43 10.50 6.61
C ILE A 26 -7.42 9.32 6.55
N TYR A 27 -7.30 8.42 5.58
CA TYR A 27 -8.24 7.29 5.53
C TYR A 27 -8.03 6.29 6.68
N ASN A 28 -6.81 6.13 7.20
CA ASN A 28 -6.57 5.31 8.40
C ASN A 28 -7.15 5.94 9.66
N ILE A 29 -7.19 7.28 9.76
CA ILE A 29 -7.92 7.97 10.83
C ILE A 29 -9.41 7.62 10.77
N PHE A 30 -10.01 7.56 9.57
CA PHE A 30 -11.39 7.14 9.42
C PHE A 30 -11.63 5.69 9.86
N PHE A 31 -10.69 4.75 9.63
CA PHE A 31 -10.79 3.40 10.19
C PHE A 31 -10.78 3.38 11.72
N ILE A 32 -9.90 4.18 12.34
CA ILE A 32 -9.86 4.32 13.81
C ILE A 32 -11.20 4.87 14.32
N GLN A 33 -11.75 5.88 13.66
CA GLN A 33 -13.03 6.47 14.04
C GLN A 33 -14.20 5.49 13.85
N SER A 34 -14.22 4.71 12.75
CA SER A 34 -15.19 3.62 12.54
C SER A 34 -15.12 2.64 13.70
N GLY A 35 -13.93 2.10 14.01
CA GLY A 35 -13.76 1.14 15.10
C GLY A 35 -14.20 1.65 16.48
N ARG A 36 -14.10 2.96 16.74
CA ARG A 36 -14.58 3.58 18.00
C ARG A 36 -16.09 3.79 18.06
N LYS A 37 -16.76 3.96 16.91
CA LYS A 37 -18.20 4.27 16.81
C LYS A 37 -19.08 3.06 16.50
N GLN A 38 -18.48 1.87 16.33
CA GLN A 38 -19.25 0.66 16.06
C GLN A 38 -20.25 0.35 17.19
N SER A 39 -21.39 -0.24 16.82
CA SER A 39 -22.37 -0.71 17.80
C SER A 39 -21.79 -1.83 18.68
N PRO A 40 -22.29 -2.02 19.91
CA PRO A 40 -21.83 -3.10 20.79
C PRO A 40 -22.00 -4.51 20.20
N GLU A 41 -22.91 -4.66 19.24
CA GLU A 41 -23.21 -5.92 18.53
C GLU A 41 -22.12 -6.29 17.51
N VAL A 42 -21.29 -5.32 17.09
CA VAL A 42 -20.17 -5.56 16.18
C VAL A 42 -18.97 -6.05 16.98
N HIS A 43 -18.68 -7.33 16.83
CA HIS A 43 -17.55 -7.98 17.47
C HIS A 43 -16.22 -7.49 16.91
N ALA A 44 -15.23 -7.39 17.80
CA ALA A 44 -13.85 -7.07 17.44
C ALA A 44 -13.67 -5.74 16.67
N SER A 45 -14.52 -4.74 16.91
CA SER A 45 -14.38 -3.37 16.37
C SER A 45 -12.98 -2.76 16.60
N LYS A 46 -12.30 -3.15 17.69
CA LYS A 46 -10.90 -2.77 18.00
C LYS A 46 -9.91 -3.15 16.89
N TYR A 47 -10.22 -4.14 16.05
CA TYR A 47 -9.38 -4.51 14.92
C TYR A 47 -9.23 -3.38 13.90
N LEU A 48 -10.27 -2.57 13.67
CA LEU A 48 -10.18 -1.40 12.79
C LEU A 48 -9.28 -0.31 13.39
N ILE A 49 -9.26 -0.21 14.73
CA ILE A 49 -8.37 0.72 15.45
C ILE A 49 -6.91 0.27 15.30
N TYR A 50 -6.64 -1.01 15.56
CA TYR A 50 -5.28 -1.56 15.42
C TYR A 50 -4.77 -1.44 13.99
N LEU A 51 -5.61 -1.75 13.01
CA LEU A 51 -5.31 -1.54 11.60
C LEU A 51 -4.86 -0.12 11.30
N GLY A 52 -5.67 0.88 11.68
CA GLY A 52 -5.36 2.28 11.37
C GLY A 52 -4.09 2.76 12.06
N ILE A 53 -3.89 2.39 13.33
CA ILE A 53 -2.67 2.75 14.08
C ILE A 53 -1.44 2.10 13.46
N THR A 54 -1.48 0.80 13.19
CA THR A 54 -0.36 0.07 12.59
C THR A 54 0.03 0.68 11.25
N ASN A 55 -0.94 0.94 10.36
CA ASN A 55 -0.65 1.56 9.07
C ASN A 55 -0.05 2.96 9.20
N ILE A 56 -0.56 3.80 10.11
CA ILE A 56 0.01 5.13 10.36
C ILE A 56 1.47 5.01 10.85
N ILE A 57 1.76 4.09 11.77
CA ILE A 57 3.13 3.86 12.24
C ILE A 57 4.05 3.49 11.08
N PHE A 58 3.64 2.57 10.21
CA PHE A 58 4.46 2.16 9.07
C PHE A 58 4.61 3.27 8.02
N ILE A 59 3.59 4.10 7.80
CA ILE A 59 3.71 5.29 6.96
C ILE A 59 4.72 6.28 7.57
N VAL A 60 4.69 6.52 8.88
CA VAL A 60 5.68 7.41 9.52
C VAL A 60 7.08 6.83 9.44
N LEU A 61 7.23 5.51 9.66
CA LEU A 61 8.52 4.82 9.54
C LEU A 61 9.11 4.91 8.12
N SER A 62 8.29 5.00 7.07
CA SER A 62 8.82 5.14 5.70
C SER A 62 9.54 6.46 5.46
N PHE A 63 9.26 7.50 6.24
CA PHE A 63 10.00 8.77 6.20
C PHE A 63 11.33 8.72 6.97
N LEU A 64 11.49 7.74 7.86
CA LEU A 64 12.69 7.59 8.70
C LEU A 64 13.74 6.67 8.07
N LEU A 65 13.36 5.86 7.08
CA LEU A 65 14.28 5.00 6.35
C LEU A 65 14.80 5.71 5.10
N PRO A 66 16.13 5.88 4.96
CA PRO A 66 16.70 6.50 3.78
C PRO A 66 16.49 5.64 2.53
N ASP A 67 16.48 6.26 1.36
CA ASP A 67 16.71 5.55 0.12
C ASP A 67 18.19 5.17 0.02
N LEU A 68 18.47 4.02 -0.60
CA LEU A 68 19.81 3.62 -0.94
C LEU A 68 19.98 3.87 -2.44
N LEU A 69 21.05 4.55 -2.83
CA LEU A 69 21.42 4.75 -4.23
C LEU A 69 22.68 3.95 -4.54
N LEU A 70 22.68 3.28 -5.68
CA LEU A 70 23.82 2.52 -6.19
C LEU A 70 24.29 3.15 -7.51
N SER A 71 25.54 3.60 -7.56
CA SER A 71 26.14 4.22 -8.75
C SER A 71 27.14 3.28 -9.44
N SER A 72 27.21 3.36 -10.77
CA SER A 72 28.16 2.59 -11.58
C SER A 72 29.58 3.14 -11.43
N PRO A 73 30.64 2.29 -11.43
CA PRO A 73 30.64 0.84 -11.69
C PRO A 73 30.17 -0.01 -10.50
N TYR A 74 29.42 -1.08 -10.78
CA TYR A 74 28.84 -1.94 -9.75
C TYR A 74 29.90 -2.85 -9.09
N ASN A 75 29.95 -2.82 -7.77
CA ASN A 75 30.71 -3.77 -6.95
C ASN A 75 29.76 -4.87 -6.44
N GLU A 76 30.17 -6.14 -6.51
CA GLU A 76 29.35 -7.29 -6.10
C GLU A 76 28.85 -7.18 -4.65
N VAL A 77 29.73 -6.80 -3.72
CA VAL A 77 29.40 -6.66 -2.29
C VAL A 77 28.43 -5.51 -2.07
N GLU A 78 28.69 -4.35 -2.68
CA GLU A 78 27.79 -3.19 -2.58
C GLU A 78 26.41 -3.49 -3.19
N THR A 79 26.38 -4.28 -4.27
CA THR A 79 25.16 -4.73 -4.95
C THR A 79 24.34 -5.68 -4.07
N GLN A 80 25.00 -6.61 -3.37
CA GLN A 80 24.33 -7.51 -2.43
C GLN A 80 23.72 -6.74 -1.24
N ILE A 81 24.46 -5.77 -0.69
CA ILE A 81 23.95 -4.89 0.37
C ILE A 81 22.73 -4.11 -0.13
N TYR A 82 22.82 -3.56 -1.35
CA TYR A 82 21.74 -2.83 -1.98
C TYR A 82 20.47 -3.67 -2.19
N LEU A 83 20.63 -4.89 -2.70
CA LEU A 83 19.55 -5.86 -2.85
C LEU A 83 18.91 -6.21 -1.52
N ALA A 84 19.72 -6.56 -0.51
CA ALA A 84 19.23 -6.93 0.80
C ALA A 84 18.46 -5.78 1.46
N TYR A 85 18.95 -4.55 1.34
CA TYR A 85 18.29 -3.36 1.87
C TYR A 85 16.92 -3.13 1.24
N ASN A 86 16.84 -3.20 -0.09
CA ASN A 86 15.61 -2.98 -0.82
C ASN A 86 14.56 -4.07 -0.54
N VAL A 87 14.97 -5.35 -0.53
CA VAL A 87 14.10 -6.46 -0.13
C VAL A 87 13.57 -6.27 1.30
N PHE A 88 14.46 -5.93 2.24
CA PHE A 88 14.06 -5.64 3.60
C PHE A 88 13.03 -4.51 3.67
N ARG A 89 13.30 -3.40 2.99
CA ARG A 89 12.41 -2.23 2.97
C ARG A 89 11.06 -2.56 2.34
N GLY A 90 11.04 -3.28 1.22
CA GLY A 90 9.81 -3.70 0.55
C GLY A 90 8.96 -4.63 1.42
N LEU A 91 9.58 -5.60 2.10
CA LEU A 91 8.89 -6.47 3.07
C LEU A 91 8.35 -5.68 4.27
N LEU A 92 9.16 -4.78 4.80
CA LEU A 92 8.84 -3.99 5.99
C LEU A 92 7.55 -3.17 5.80
N PHE A 93 7.27 -2.68 4.58
CA PHE A 93 6.06 -1.88 4.31
C PHE A 93 4.91 -2.69 3.70
N SER A 94 5.22 -3.73 2.92
CA SER A 94 4.19 -4.51 2.23
C SER A 94 3.55 -5.56 3.13
N VAL A 95 4.31 -6.20 4.04
CA VAL A 95 3.78 -7.21 4.97
C VAL A 95 2.78 -6.62 5.97
N PRO A 96 3.04 -5.47 6.62
CA PRO A 96 2.05 -4.85 7.49
C PRO A 96 0.77 -4.50 6.75
N SER A 97 0.86 -3.96 5.53
CA SER A 97 -0.31 -3.65 4.68
C SER A 97 -1.11 -4.92 4.36
N LEU A 98 -0.45 -6.03 4.04
CA LEU A 98 -1.10 -7.33 3.82
C LEU A 98 -1.83 -7.82 5.08
N ILE A 99 -1.19 -7.70 6.25
CA ILE A 99 -1.78 -8.12 7.52
C ILE A 99 -2.97 -7.23 7.87
N THR A 100 -2.82 -5.91 7.76
CA THR A 100 -3.86 -4.97 8.15
C THR A 100 -5.01 -5.03 7.14
N TYR A 101 -4.80 -4.55 5.93
CA TYR A 101 -5.84 -4.49 4.91
C TYR A 101 -6.34 -5.90 4.56
N GLY A 102 -5.46 -6.87 4.33
CA GLY A 102 -5.88 -8.22 3.98
C GLY A 102 -6.47 -9.01 5.15
N VAL A 103 -5.61 -9.40 6.09
CA VAL A 103 -5.96 -10.39 7.13
C VAL A 103 -6.93 -9.83 8.17
N ILE A 104 -6.71 -8.61 8.66
CA ILE A 104 -7.58 -8.02 9.69
C ILE A 104 -8.98 -7.76 9.12
N PHE A 105 -9.12 -7.25 7.90
CA PHE A 105 -10.46 -7.08 7.29
C PHE A 105 -11.16 -8.40 7.04
N LEU A 106 -10.43 -9.43 6.61
CA LEU A 106 -11.00 -10.76 6.42
C LEU A 106 -11.56 -11.28 7.76
N ILE A 107 -10.77 -11.25 8.82
CA ILE A 107 -11.19 -11.73 10.15
C ILE A 107 -12.37 -10.89 10.67
N PHE A 108 -12.29 -9.56 10.55
CA PHE A 108 -13.36 -8.66 10.99
C PHE A 108 -14.66 -8.88 10.21
N GLY A 109 -14.58 -9.02 8.88
CA GLY A 109 -15.72 -9.30 8.01
C GLY A 109 -16.34 -10.67 8.26
N LEU A 110 -15.53 -11.70 8.54
CA LEU A 110 -16.02 -13.03 8.91
C LEU A 110 -16.79 -13.02 10.22
N LYS A 111 -16.26 -12.36 11.26
CA LYS A 111 -16.87 -12.30 12.59
C LYS A 111 -18.18 -11.51 12.62
N ASN A 112 -18.36 -10.58 11.68
CA ASN A 112 -19.51 -9.66 11.66
C ASN A 112 -20.37 -9.83 10.40
N ARG A 113 -20.28 -10.97 9.71
CA ARG A 113 -20.94 -11.18 8.41
C ARG A 113 -22.46 -10.98 8.48
N GLN A 114 -23.08 -11.30 9.61
CA GLN A 114 -24.52 -11.14 9.80
C GLN A 114 -24.92 -9.67 9.88
N GLN A 115 -24.15 -8.85 10.60
CA GLN A 115 -24.41 -7.43 10.84
C GLN A 115 -23.93 -6.56 9.66
N LEU A 116 -22.76 -6.87 9.11
CA LEU A 116 -22.01 -6.01 8.18
C LEU A 116 -22.02 -6.48 6.73
N LYS A 117 -22.66 -7.64 6.46
CA LYS A 117 -22.66 -8.36 5.19
C LYS A 117 -21.25 -8.80 4.76
N SER A 118 -21.13 -9.40 3.58
CA SER A 118 -19.87 -9.98 3.10
C SER A 118 -18.87 -8.98 2.50
N TYR A 119 -19.17 -7.67 2.49
CA TYR A 119 -18.36 -6.69 1.74
C TYR A 119 -16.92 -6.58 2.24
N LEU A 120 -16.71 -6.47 3.55
CA LEU A 120 -15.38 -6.37 4.15
C LEU A 120 -14.60 -7.68 4.04
N MET A 121 -15.30 -8.81 4.12
CA MET A 121 -14.69 -10.13 3.91
C MET A 121 -14.14 -10.24 2.48
N ILE A 122 -14.93 -9.86 1.47
CA ILE A 122 -14.51 -9.89 0.07
C ILE A 122 -13.37 -8.89 -0.16
N SER A 123 -13.48 -7.68 0.38
CA SER A 123 -12.42 -6.65 0.29
C SER A 123 -11.09 -7.17 0.85
N GLY A 124 -11.11 -7.81 2.03
CA GLY A 124 -9.92 -8.44 2.62
C GLY A 124 -9.31 -9.53 1.73
N ILE A 125 -10.13 -10.40 1.11
CA ILE A 125 -9.63 -11.43 0.17
C ILE A 125 -8.93 -10.80 -1.04
N LEU A 126 -9.56 -9.78 -1.66
CA LEU A 126 -8.98 -9.10 -2.82
C LEU A 126 -7.64 -8.45 -2.47
N TRP A 127 -7.56 -7.85 -1.30
CA TRP A 127 -6.33 -7.23 -0.80
C TRP A 127 -5.25 -8.26 -0.44
N ILE A 128 -5.60 -9.43 0.12
CA ILE A 128 -4.64 -10.52 0.30
C ILE A 128 -4.02 -10.93 -1.04
N ILE A 129 -4.85 -11.13 -2.09
CA ILE A 129 -4.36 -11.50 -3.42
C ILE A 129 -3.44 -10.41 -3.97
N TYR A 130 -3.89 -9.16 -3.95
CA TYR A 130 -3.11 -8.03 -4.44
C TYR A 130 -1.77 -7.89 -3.71
N TYR A 131 -1.77 -7.83 -2.38
CA TYR A 131 -0.55 -7.64 -1.62
C TYR A 131 0.36 -8.86 -1.70
N SER A 132 -0.16 -10.08 -1.84
CA SER A 132 0.70 -11.26 -2.06
C SER A 132 1.44 -11.18 -3.39
N VAL A 133 0.75 -10.76 -4.46
CA VAL A 133 1.37 -10.55 -5.78
C VAL A 133 2.39 -9.40 -5.73
N ASN A 134 2.10 -8.30 -5.02
CA ASN A 134 3.03 -7.17 -4.91
C ASN A 134 4.24 -7.47 -4.01
N VAL A 135 4.03 -8.15 -2.87
CA VAL A 135 5.09 -8.59 -1.96
C VAL A 135 6.06 -9.54 -2.65
N ILE A 136 5.59 -10.37 -3.59
CA ILE A 136 6.44 -11.29 -4.35
C ILE A 136 7.03 -10.60 -5.59
N GLY A 137 6.23 -9.81 -6.30
CA GLY A 137 6.56 -9.27 -7.62
C GLY A 137 7.30 -7.93 -7.65
N LEU A 138 7.08 -7.04 -6.68
CA LEU A 138 7.60 -5.66 -6.68
C LEU A 138 8.47 -5.33 -5.45
N ASN A 139 8.85 -6.34 -4.68
CA ASN A 139 9.50 -6.17 -3.39
C ASN A 139 10.80 -5.35 -3.49
N GLY A 140 10.75 -4.09 -3.05
CA GLY A 140 11.91 -3.22 -3.08
C GLY A 140 12.45 -2.97 -4.49
N GLU A 141 11.59 -2.91 -5.51
CA GLU A 141 12.04 -2.69 -6.89
C GLU A 141 12.96 -3.81 -7.42
N LEU A 142 12.96 -5.01 -6.79
CA LEU A 142 13.82 -6.16 -7.13
C LEU A 142 13.96 -6.42 -8.64
N TYR A 143 12.91 -6.17 -9.41
CA TYR A 143 12.89 -6.31 -10.87
C TYR A 143 13.71 -5.23 -11.60
N MET A 144 13.72 -3.96 -11.14
CA MET A 144 14.62 -2.91 -11.66
C MET A 144 16.07 -3.26 -11.35
N ILE A 145 16.30 -3.93 -10.22
CA ILE A 145 17.62 -4.39 -9.83
C ILE A 145 18.06 -5.57 -10.70
N LEU A 146 17.17 -6.54 -10.95
CA LEU A 146 17.43 -7.62 -11.91
C LEU A 146 17.67 -7.07 -13.31
N PHE A 147 16.95 -6.03 -13.76
CA PHE A 147 17.20 -5.37 -15.05
C PHE A 147 18.63 -4.84 -15.15
N GLN A 148 19.09 -4.10 -14.13
CA GLN A 148 20.41 -3.48 -14.11
C GLN A 148 21.54 -4.51 -14.03
N ILE A 149 21.33 -5.64 -13.34
CA ILE A 149 22.37 -6.65 -13.09
C ILE A 149 22.40 -7.75 -14.15
N SER A 150 21.23 -8.29 -14.52
CA SER A 150 21.14 -9.50 -15.36
C SER A 150 20.99 -9.22 -16.85
N GLY A 151 20.82 -7.95 -17.24
CA GLY A 151 20.67 -7.55 -18.64
C GLY A 151 19.41 -8.11 -19.31
N VAL A 152 18.39 -8.46 -18.53
CA VAL A 152 17.08 -8.88 -19.03
C VAL A 152 16.56 -7.82 -19.98
N ASP A 153 16.04 -8.24 -21.14
CA ASP A 153 15.57 -7.31 -22.14
C ASP A 153 14.35 -6.51 -21.64
N VAL A 154 14.23 -5.28 -22.14
CA VAL A 154 13.17 -4.34 -21.75
C VAL A 154 11.76 -4.93 -21.98
N TRP A 155 11.57 -5.78 -23.00
CA TRP A 155 10.26 -6.35 -23.32
C TRP A 155 9.82 -7.35 -22.26
N THR A 156 10.69 -8.28 -21.87
CA THR A 156 10.41 -9.25 -20.80
C THR A 156 9.98 -8.55 -19.52
N LEU A 157 10.67 -7.48 -19.12
CA LEU A 157 10.33 -6.70 -17.93
C LEU A 157 9.03 -5.92 -18.08
N THR A 158 8.80 -5.31 -19.25
CA THR A 158 7.54 -4.62 -19.54
C THR A 158 6.37 -5.58 -19.45
N THR A 159 6.50 -6.81 -19.96
CA THR A 159 5.47 -7.85 -19.85
C THR A 159 5.21 -8.24 -18.40
N ILE A 160 6.25 -8.48 -17.59
CA ILE A 160 6.10 -8.77 -16.16
C ILE A 160 5.39 -7.62 -15.44
N PHE A 161 5.76 -6.37 -15.76
CA PHE A 161 5.16 -5.18 -15.15
C PHE A 161 3.68 -5.06 -15.51
N ILE A 162 3.31 -5.31 -16.76
CA ILE A 162 1.92 -5.32 -17.20
C ILE A 162 1.13 -6.39 -16.45
N ILE A 163 1.68 -7.61 -16.30
CA ILE A 163 1.03 -8.71 -15.58
C ILE A 163 0.83 -8.37 -14.11
N ILE A 164 1.85 -7.83 -13.42
CA ILE A 164 1.74 -7.46 -12.02
C ILE A 164 0.77 -6.27 -11.85
N SER A 165 0.92 -5.23 -12.68
CA SER A 165 0.05 -4.05 -12.66
C SER A 165 -1.40 -4.38 -12.97
N PHE A 166 -1.65 -5.44 -13.76
CA PHE A 166 -3.00 -5.95 -13.99
C PHE A 166 -3.70 -6.26 -12.67
N PHE A 167 -3.04 -6.77 -11.64
CA PHE A 167 -3.69 -7.03 -10.35
C PHE A 167 -4.12 -5.76 -9.59
N GLY A 168 -3.72 -4.56 -10.03
CA GLY A 168 -4.10 -3.28 -9.42
C GLY A 168 -5.61 -3.04 -9.35
N TRP A 169 -6.41 -3.59 -10.27
CA TRP A 169 -7.87 -3.44 -10.22
C TRP A 169 -8.50 -4.11 -8.98
N LEU A 170 -7.85 -5.11 -8.38
CA LEU A 170 -8.33 -5.75 -7.15
C LEU A 170 -8.44 -4.75 -6.00
N VAL A 171 -7.48 -3.81 -5.92
CA VAL A 171 -7.49 -2.77 -4.89
C VAL A 171 -8.67 -1.84 -5.08
N LEU A 172 -8.91 -1.40 -6.32
CA LEU A 172 -10.04 -0.55 -6.68
C LEU A 172 -11.36 -1.21 -6.29
N ILE A 173 -11.56 -2.48 -6.63
CA ILE A 173 -12.77 -3.22 -6.22
C ILE A 173 -12.87 -3.31 -4.70
N GLY A 174 -11.76 -3.59 -4.00
CA GLY A 174 -11.73 -3.65 -2.54
C GLY A 174 -12.21 -2.35 -1.88
N PHE A 175 -11.83 -1.18 -2.43
CA PHE A 175 -12.29 0.12 -1.95
C PHE A 175 -13.72 0.46 -2.37
N ILE A 176 -14.17 0.06 -3.56
CA ILE A 176 -15.58 0.19 -3.96
C ILE A 176 -16.47 -0.60 -2.98
N LEU A 177 -16.05 -1.81 -2.61
CA LEU A 177 -16.76 -2.61 -1.61
C LEU A 177 -16.79 -1.94 -0.23
N LEU A 178 -15.73 -1.22 0.13
CA LEU A 178 -15.69 -0.42 1.36
C LEU A 178 -16.70 0.74 1.34
N ILE A 179 -16.81 1.45 0.21
CA ILE A 179 -17.81 2.51 -0.01
C ILE A 179 -19.22 1.93 0.09
N VAL A 180 -19.47 0.82 -0.60
CA VAL A 180 -20.77 0.11 -0.54
C VAL A 180 -21.08 -0.34 0.88
N HIS A 181 -20.08 -0.84 1.62
CA HIS A 181 -20.23 -1.20 3.02
C HIS A 181 -20.64 0.00 3.88
N GLY A 182 -19.94 1.14 3.74
CA GLY A 182 -20.26 2.36 4.47
C GLY A 182 -21.69 2.84 4.21
N PHE A 183 -22.13 2.86 2.95
CA PHE A 183 -23.51 3.19 2.59
C PHE A 183 -24.54 2.20 3.13
N LYS A 184 -24.29 0.89 3.02
CA LYS A 184 -25.28 -0.13 3.39
C LYS A 184 -25.43 -0.33 4.90
N ASN A 185 -24.43 0.06 5.69
CA ASN A 185 -24.43 -0.11 7.14
C ASN A 185 -24.43 1.23 7.89
N ASN A 186 -24.69 2.34 7.21
CA ASN A 186 -24.67 3.70 7.77
C ASN A 186 -23.36 4.04 8.52
N ASP A 187 -22.23 3.48 8.10
CA ASP A 187 -20.91 3.79 8.64
C ASP A 187 -20.27 4.89 7.78
N SER A 188 -20.51 6.14 8.16
CA SER A 188 -19.99 7.32 7.45
C SER A 188 -18.46 7.37 7.45
N ASN A 189 -17.79 6.84 8.47
CA ASN A 189 -16.33 6.85 8.51
C ASN A 189 -15.76 5.86 7.48
N MET A 190 -16.30 4.65 7.36
CA MET A 190 -15.88 3.74 6.31
C MET A 190 -16.20 4.27 4.91
N LEU A 191 -17.34 4.95 4.75
CA LEU A 191 -17.65 5.64 3.50
C LEU A 191 -16.58 6.68 3.15
N TYR A 192 -16.22 7.55 4.10
CA TYR A 192 -15.20 8.56 3.88
C TYR A 192 -13.81 7.97 3.66
N ALA A 193 -13.44 6.89 4.36
CA ALA A 193 -12.19 6.18 4.11
C ALA A 193 -12.09 5.73 2.65
N GLY A 194 -13.16 5.15 2.11
CA GLY A 194 -13.21 4.70 0.72
C GLY A 194 -13.17 5.85 -0.29
N LEU A 195 -13.92 6.94 -0.04
CA LEU A 195 -13.94 8.12 -0.91
C LEU A 195 -12.60 8.86 -0.92
N VAL A 196 -11.96 9.03 0.25
CA VAL A 196 -10.65 9.68 0.36
C VAL A 196 -9.59 8.87 -0.38
N TYR A 197 -9.62 7.55 -0.27
CA TYR A 197 -8.71 6.70 -1.05
C TYR A 197 -8.96 6.86 -2.56
N PHE A 198 -10.22 6.82 -3.00
CA PHE A 198 -10.57 7.00 -4.41
C PHE A 198 -10.09 8.36 -4.94
N LEU A 199 -10.28 9.43 -4.17
CA LEU A 199 -9.74 10.74 -4.49
C LEU A 199 -8.20 10.71 -4.59
N GLY A 200 -7.52 10.02 -3.68
CA GLY A 200 -6.08 9.82 -3.73
C GLY A 200 -5.61 9.13 -5.00
N LEU A 201 -6.30 8.07 -5.43
CA LEU A 201 -6.01 7.43 -6.71
C LEU A 201 -6.18 8.40 -7.86
N VAL A 202 -7.32 9.11 -7.93
CA VAL A 202 -7.58 10.08 -9.00
C VAL A 202 -6.49 11.16 -9.04
N LEU A 203 -6.13 11.73 -7.88
CA LEU A 203 -5.06 12.71 -7.78
C LEU A 203 -3.70 12.13 -8.21
N SER A 204 -3.40 10.88 -7.85
CA SER A 204 -2.16 10.21 -8.25
C SER A 204 -2.03 9.99 -9.76
N PHE A 205 -3.15 9.86 -10.49
CA PHE A 205 -3.14 9.79 -11.95
C PHE A 205 -3.12 11.18 -12.61
N ILE A 206 -3.79 12.16 -12.02
CA ILE A 206 -3.93 13.50 -12.60
C ILE A 206 -2.68 14.35 -12.38
N ILE A 207 -2.10 14.33 -11.18
CA ILE A 207 -0.95 15.19 -10.81
C ILE A 207 0.26 14.99 -11.73
N PRO A 208 0.69 13.75 -12.06
CA PRO A 208 1.82 13.54 -12.97
C PRO A 208 1.62 14.20 -14.33
N ILE A 209 0.39 14.16 -14.89
CA ILE A 209 0.08 14.73 -16.20
C ILE A 209 0.43 16.23 -16.26
N PHE A 210 0.15 16.97 -15.19
CA PHE A 210 0.40 18.41 -15.11
C PHE A 210 1.83 18.78 -14.73
N ILE A 211 2.58 17.87 -14.11
CA ILE A 211 3.99 18.10 -13.74
C ILE A 211 4.93 17.77 -14.90
N THR A 212 4.56 16.81 -15.76
CA THR A 212 5.36 16.40 -16.92
C THR A 212 5.06 17.18 -18.21
N SER A 213 4.02 18.03 -18.21
CA SER A 213 3.62 18.91 -19.32
C SER A 213 4.22 20.30 -19.19
#